data_AF-A0A7Y0BZN6-F1
#
_entry.id   AF-A0A7Y0BZN6-F1
#
_cell.length_a   1.000
_cell.length_b   1.000
_cell.length_c   1.000
_cell.angle_alpha   90.00
_cell.angle_beta   90.00
_cell.angle_gamma   90.00
#
_symmetry.space_group_name_H-M   'P 1'
#
loop_
_entity.id
_entity.type
_entity.pdbx_description
1 polymer ?
#
loop_
_entity_poly.entity_id
_entity_poly.type
_entity_poly.pdbx_seq_one_letter_code
_entity_poly.pdbx_strand_id
1 'polypeptide(L)' 'MTLLLLEALGALLLLVFIVWWTMFSGRKNGELKDDSPRPGENPAADKKPD' A
#
# COMPACT_ATOMS: atom_id res chain seq x y z
N MET A 1 19.01 -21.01 -31.38
CA MET A 1 18.39 -19.72 -31.75
C MET A 1 17.08 -19.47 -31.02
N THR A 2 16.15 -20.42 -30.97
CA THR A 2 14.87 -20.31 -30.23
C THR A 2 15.02 -20.16 -28.72
N LEU A 3 16.03 -20.81 -28.12
CA LEU A 3 16.35 -20.67 -26.68
C LEU A 3 16.70 -19.23 -26.27
N LEU A 4 17.39 -18.47 -27.13
CA LEU A 4 17.71 -17.06 -26.86
C LEU A 4 16.46 -16.16 -26.94
N LEU A 5 15.55 -16.42 -27.88
CA LEU A 5 14.28 -15.71 -27.96
C LEU A 5 13.41 -15.99 -26.73
N LEU A 6 13.38 -17.24 -26.26
CA LEU A 6 12.60 -17.62 -25.09
C LEU A 6 13.12 -16.97 -23.81
N GLU A 7 14.45 -16.96 -23.62
CA GLU A 7 15.12 -16.23 -22.52
C GLU A 7 14.84 -14.73 -22.58
N ALA A 8 14.93 -14.10 -23.76
CA ALA A 8 14.65 -12.68 -23.93
C ALA A 8 13.19 -12.34 -23.56
N LEU A 9 12.23 -13.17 -24.00
CA LEU A 9 10.81 -13.04 -23.62
C LEU A 9 10.60 -13.20 -22.11
N GLY A 10 11.24 -14.19 -21.50
CA GLY A 10 11.20 -14.41 -20.05
C GLY A 10 11.79 -13.24 -19.27
N ALA A 11 12.95 -12.73 -19.69
CA ALA A 11 13.60 -11.58 -19.11
C ALA A 11 12.75 -10.31 -19.24
N LEU A 12 12.10 -10.09 -20.39
CA LEU A 12 11.22 -8.94 -20.60
C LEU A 12 10.00 -8.97 -19.65
N LEU A 13 9.39 -10.14 -19.46
CA LEU A 13 8.29 -10.33 -18.51
C LEU A 13 8.75 -10.13 -17.05
N LEU A 14 9.91 -10.67 -16.68
CA LEU A 14 10.51 -10.48 -15.35
C LEU A 14 10.84 -9.01 -15.09
N LEU A 15 11.37 -8.30 -16.09
CA LEU A 15 11.73 -6.89 -15.97
C LEU A 15 10.47 -6.03 -15.72
N VAL A 16 9.41 -6.23 -16.50
CA VAL A 16 8.12 -5.55 -16.29
C VAL A 16 7.52 -5.91 -14.92
N PHE A 17 7.59 -7.20 -14.53
CA PHE A 17 7.12 -7.66 -13.24
C PHE A 17 7.85 -6.95 -12.09
N ILE A 18 9.17 -6.86 -12.13
CA ILE A 18 9.98 -6.19 -11.10
C ILE A 18 9.71 -4.68 -11.08
N VAL A 19 9.60 -4.02 -12.23
CA VAL A 19 9.30 -2.57 -12.29
C VAL A 19 7.92 -2.28 -11.72
N TRP A 20 6.92 -3.05 -12.13
CA TRP A 20 5.57 -2.93 -11.58
C TRP A 20 5.56 -3.22 -10.08
N TRP A 21 6.24 -4.28 -9.66
CA TRP A 21 6.40 -4.65 -8.26
C TRP A 21 7.10 -3.59 -7.43
N THR A 22 8.19 -2.99 -7.92
CA THR A 22 8.92 -1.94 -7.18
C THR A 22 8.10 -0.66 -7.02
N MET A 23 7.34 -0.28 -8.04
CA MET A 23 6.41 0.85 -7.97
C MET A 23 5.20 0.56 -7.05
N PHE A 24 4.72 -0.69 -7.03
CA PHE A 24 3.53 -1.08 -6.26
C PHE A 24 3.85 -1.42 -4.81
N SER A 25 4.97 -2.11 -4.54
CA SER A 25 5.46 -2.48 -3.20
C SER A 25 6.00 -1.27 -2.43
N GLY A 26 6.49 -0.24 -3.14
CA GLY A 26 6.86 1.05 -2.54
C GLY A 26 5.66 1.89 -2.10
N ARG A 27 4.44 1.56 -2.53
CA ARG A 27 3.22 2.23 -2.09
C ARG A 27 2.83 1.74 -0.70
N LYS A 28 3.52 2.27 0.31
CA LYS A 28 3.09 2.29 1.73
C LYS A 28 1.78 3.06 1.83
N ASN A 29 0.67 2.45 1.43
CA ASN A 29 -0.69 2.89 1.66
C ASN A 29 -1.30 1.87 2.65
N GLY A 30 -1.68 2.23 3.87
CA GLY A 30 -1.68 3.55 4.43
C GLY A 30 -1.61 3.46 5.93
N GLU A 31 -0.72 4.26 6.50
CA GLU A 31 -1.13 4.97 7.69
C GLU A 31 -2.28 5.88 7.19
N LEU A 32 -3.51 5.36 7.18
CA LEU A 32 -4.61 6.23 7.57
C LEU A 32 -4.17 6.67 8.95
N LYS A 33 -3.55 7.86 8.98
CA LYS A 33 -3.09 8.54 10.18
C LYS A 33 -4.17 8.25 11.18
N ASP A 34 -3.81 7.44 12.17
CA ASP A 34 -4.70 6.92 13.20
C ASP A 34 -5.68 8.06 13.49
N ASP A 35 -6.99 7.80 13.43
CA ASP A 35 -8.00 8.69 13.99
C ASP A 35 -7.76 8.66 15.51
N SER A 36 -6.57 9.13 15.90
CA SER A 36 -6.11 9.35 17.24
C SER A 36 -7.18 10.26 17.79
N PRO A 37 -7.89 9.83 18.86
CA PRO A 37 -8.98 10.58 19.42
C PRO A 37 -8.50 12.02 19.57
N ARG A 38 -9.16 12.95 18.87
CA ARG A 38 -8.81 14.36 18.95
C ARG A 38 -8.70 14.68 20.44
N PRO A 39 -7.56 15.18 20.95
CA PRO A 39 -7.42 15.52 22.35
C PRO A 39 -8.39 16.68 22.64
N GLY A 40 -9.61 16.33 23.02
CA GLY A 40 -10.76 17.24 23.02
C GLY A 40 -12.12 16.53 23.01
N GLU A 41 -12.22 15.28 22.57
CA GLU A 41 -13.48 14.54 22.68
C GLU A 41 -13.62 13.97 24.09
N ASN A 42 -14.08 14.83 24.99
CA ASN A 42 -14.39 14.50 26.37
C ASN A 42 -15.68 13.65 26.39
N PRO A 43 -15.64 12.35 26.69
CA PRO A 43 -16.84 11.49 26.70
C PRO A 43 -17.82 11.85 27.83
N ALA A 44 -17.47 12.84 28.65
CA ALA A 44 -18.22 13.28 29.82
C ALA A 44 -19.33 14.30 29.51
N ALA A 45 -19.48 14.77 28.26
CA ALA A 45 -20.53 15.74 27.91
C ALA A 45 -21.88 15.10 27.53
N ASP A 46 -21.93 13.79 27.28
CA ASP A 46 -23.13 13.06 26.84
C ASP A 46 -23.76 12.17 27.94
N LYS A 47 -23.51 12.50 29.21
CA LYS A 47 -24.35 12.00 30.33
C LYS A 47 -24.90 13.19 31.09
N LYS A 48 -25.86 13.87 30.47
CA LYS A 48 -26.80 14.71 31.20
C LYS A 48 -27.79 13.76 31.89
N PRO A 49 -27.98 13.84 33.21
CA PRO A 49 -28.93 13.00 33.91
C PRO A 49 -30.32 13.61 33.74
N ASP A 50 -31.19 12.92 33.01
CA ASP A 50 -32.63 13.15 33.04
C ASP A 50 -33.31 11.87 33.53
#